data_AF-A0A7C4W4M0-F1
#
_entry.id   AF-A0A7C4W4M0-F1
#
_cell.length_a   1.000
_cell.length_b   1.000
_cell.length_c   1.000
_cell.angle_alpha   90.00
_cell.angle_beta   90.00
_cell.angle_gamma   90.00
#
_symmetry.space_group_name_H-M   'P 1'
#
loop_
_entity.id
_entity.type
_entity.pdbx_description
1 polymer ?
#
loop_
_entity_poly.entity_id
_entity_poly.type
_entity_poly.pdbx_seq_one_letter_code
_entity_poly.pdbx_strand_id
1 'polypeptide(L)'
;MDKPISDIKLACRFYQEPGGWERVSLNLSSNGWIKIDRRVVKDELEIEYTVESIDGLEILLSLKSRVGFPNVETFKKLLECLLTDCWYIDIYYCFRNINVESVAKELGLHLNSNEVKRLKLGGSEIQVETYPAVGRIIVSHRVGSKDIGCIEKIYSKLFRKILINEVSQH
;
A
#
# COMPACT_ATOMS: atom_id res chain seq x y z
N MET A 1 8.35 -10.63 -20.10
CA MET A 1 7.27 -9.92 -19.39
C MET A 1 7.92 -8.98 -18.39
N ASP A 2 7.45 -7.75 -18.31
CA ASP A 2 7.94 -6.78 -17.34
C ASP A 2 7.56 -7.22 -15.92
N LYS A 3 8.46 -7.00 -14.95
CA LYS A 3 8.17 -7.30 -13.54
C LYS A 3 6.89 -6.56 -13.09
N PRO A 4 6.08 -7.15 -12.21
CA PRO A 4 4.88 -6.52 -11.71
C PRO A 4 5.26 -5.21 -11.02
N ILE A 5 4.73 -4.10 -11.54
CA ILE A 5 4.93 -2.79 -10.96
C ILE A 5 3.88 -2.63 -9.88
N SER A 6 4.35 -2.33 -8.67
CA SER A 6 3.50 -2.06 -7.52
C SER A 6 3.67 -0.61 -7.11
N ASP A 7 2.66 0.20 -7.40
CA ASP A 7 2.57 1.55 -6.85
C ASP A 7 1.80 1.47 -5.54
N ILE A 8 2.39 1.94 -4.44
CA ILE A 8 1.75 1.97 -3.13
C ILE A 8 1.40 3.41 -2.79
N LYS A 9 0.12 3.67 -2.54
CA LYS A 9 -0.35 4.96 -2.00
C LYS A 9 -0.76 4.78 -0.55
N LEU A 10 -0.40 5.75 0.28
CA LEU A 10 -0.74 5.79 1.70
C LEU A 10 -1.51 7.07 1.96
N ALA A 11 -2.78 6.96 2.35
CA ALA A 11 -3.57 8.08 2.82
C ALA A 11 -3.50 8.09 4.36
N CYS A 12 -2.68 8.99 4.88
CA CYS A 12 -2.39 9.15 6.29
C CYS A 12 -3.41 10.12 6.91
N ARG A 13 -4.17 9.66 7.90
CA ARG A 13 -5.22 10.45 8.56
C ARG A 13 -4.80 10.84 9.96
N PHE A 14 -4.78 12.12 10.27
CA PHE A 14 -4.40 12.65 11.57
C PHE A 14 -5.58 12.66 12.55
N TYR A 15 -5.30 12.58 13.85
CA TYR A 15 -6.32 12.68 14.89
C TYR A 15 -6.48 14.12 15.36
N GLN A 16 -7.64 14.73 15.10
CA GLN A 16 -8.12 16.01 15.62
C GLN A 16 -7.31 17.28 15.28
N GLU A 17 -6.02 17.18 15.00
CA GLU A 17 -5.15 18.30 14.63
C GLU A 17 -4.49 18.05 13.28
N PRO A 18 -4.39 19.08 12.41
CA PRO A 18 -3.63 18.98 11.17
C PRO A 18 -2.17 18.61 11.45
N GLY A 19 -1.71 17.50 10.87
CA GLY A 19 -0.29 17.12 10.91
C GLY A 19 0.47 17.68 9.72
N GLY A 20 -0.13 17.57 8.53
CA GLY A 20 0.47 17.95 7.27
C GLY A 20 1.76 17.18 6.94
N TRP A 21 2.36 17.52 5.81
CA TRP A 21 3.63 16.90 5.37
C TRP A 21 4.79 17.17 6.32
N GLU A 22 4.90 18.38 6.86
CA GLU A 22 6.07 18.78 7.66
C GLU A 22 6.25 17.90 8.89
N ARG A 23 5.18 17.66 9.66
CA ARG A 23 5.20 16.79 10.83
C ARG A 23 5.61 15.36 10.47
N VAL A 24 5.00 14.79 9.43
CA VAL A 24 5.30 13.44 8.95
C VAL A 24 6.75 13.33 8.49
N SER A 25 7.24 14.31 7.74
CA SER A 25 8.62 14.33 7.26
C SER A 25 9.63 14.44 8.41
N LEU A 26 9.33 15.23 9.46
CA LEU A 26 10.17 15.33 10.64
C LEU A 26 10.26 13.99 11.39
N ASN A 27 9.11 13.36 11.66
CA ASN A 27 9.05 12.07 12.34
C ASN A 27 9.80 10.98 11.54
N LEU A 28 9.60 10.92 10.22
CA LEU A 28 10.39 10.03 9.36
C LEU A 28 11.89 10.34 9.46
N SER A 29 12.29 11.60 9.46
CA SER A 29 13.70 11.98 9.61
C SER A 29 14.29 11.62 10.96
N SER A 30 13.55 11.76 12.06
CA SER A 30 13.94 11.26 13.38
C SER A 30 14.11 9.73 13.42
N ASN A 31 13.51 9.01 12.46
CA ASN A 31 13.64 7.57 12.27
C ASN A 31 14.65 7.19 11.16
N GLY A 32 15.58 8.11 10.84
CA GLY A 32 16.70 7.87 9.93
C GLY A 32 16.38 7.97 8.44
N TRP A 33 15.25 8.60 8.08
CA TRP A 33 14.95 8.95 6.68
C TRP A 33 15.58 10.30 6.31
N ILE A 34 16.08 10.42 5.08
CA ILE A 34 16.69 11.66 4.59
C ILE A 34 15.63 12.46 3.83
N LYS A 35 15.28 13.66 4.33
CA LYS A 35 14.37 14.59 3.64
C LYS A 35 15.07 15.28 2.48
N ILE A 36 14.43 15.25 1.31
CA ILE A 36 14.86 15.91 0.08
C ILE A 36 13.64 16.58 -0.53
N ASP A 37 13.46 17.88 -0.24
CA ASP A 37 12.30 18.65 -0.69
C ASP A 37 10.97 17.99 -0.28
N ARG A 38 10.11 17.62 -1.25
CA ARG A 38 8.82 16.94 -1.03
C ARG A 38 8.93 15.42 -0.86
N ARG A 39 10.12 14.90 -0.61
CA ARG A 39 10.40 13.46 -0.51
C ARG A 39 11.19 13.13 0.75
N VAL A 40 11.04 11.90 1.23
CA VAL A 40 11.99 11.30 2.17
C VAL A 40 12.47 9.96 1.63
N VAL A 41 13.74 9.66 1.81
CA VAL A 41 14.39 8.45 1.28
C VAL A 41 15.08 7.69 2.39
N LYS A 42 14.95 6.36 2.38
CA LYS A 42 15.69 5.45 3.25
C LYS A 42 15.92 4.13 2.53
N ASP A 43 17.18 3.72 2.44
CA ASP A 43 17.60 2.53 1.70
C ASP A 43 17.05 2.57 0.26
N GLU A 44 16.29 1.54 -0.14
CA GLU A 44 15.67 1.43 -1.47
C GLU A 44 14.25 2.01 -1.55
N LEU A 45 13.78 2.68 -0.49
CA LEU A 45 12.44 3.26 -0.40
C LEU A 45 12.47 4.77 -0.53
N GLU A 46 11.55 5.30 -1.34
CA GLU A 46 11.28 6.72 -1.48
C GLU A 46 9.80 6.98 -1.18
N ILE A 47 9.53 7.94 -0.31
CA ILE A 47 8.18 8.43 -0.02
C ILE A 47 8.08 9.85 -0.56
N GLU A 48 7.10 10.07 -1.43
CA GLU A 48 6.82 11.37 -2.03
C GLU A 48 5.48 11.92 -1.54
N TYR A 49 5.50 13.14 -1.03
CA TYR A 49 4.29 13.88 -0.69
C TYR A 49 3.54 14.32 -1.94
N THR A 50 2.33 13.79 -2.11
CA THR A 50 1.51 14.05 -3.30
C THR A 50 0.57 15.23 -3.06
N VAL A 51 -0.30 15.14 -2.06
CA VAL A 51 -1.34 16.14 -1.79
C VAL A 51 -1.79 16.10 -0.33
N GLU A 52 -2.43 17.16 0.13
CA GLU A 52 -3.04 17.31 1.44
C GLU A 52 -4.50 17.76 1.29
N SER A 53 -5.37 17.30 2.20
CA SER A 53 -6.76 17.76 2.25
C SER A 53 -6.84 19.23 2.68
N ILE A 54 -7.95 19.90 2.34
CA ILE A 54 -8.15 21.32 2.66
C ILE A 54 -8.09 21.59 4.17
N ASP A 55 -8.56 20.63 4.97
CA ASP A 55 -8.55 20.71 6.44
C ASP A 55 -7.22 20.26 7.08
N GLY A 56 -6.24 19.80 6.27
CA GLY A 56 -4.96 19.30 6.74
C GLY A 56 -5.01 18.01 7.57
N LEU A 57 -6.17 17.34 7.63
CA LEU A 57 -6.38 16.10 8.40
C LEU A 57 -6.02 14.84 7.61
N GLU A 58 -5.74 14.96 6.32
CA GLU A 58 -5.24 13.87 5.48
C GLU A 58 -4.08 14.32 4.61
N ILE A 59 -3.04 13.50 4.53
CA ILE A 59 -2.03 13.60 3.47
C ILE A 59 -1.99 12.32 2.66
N LEU A 60 -1.74 12.46 1.36
CA LEU A 60 -1.50 11.36 0.45
C LEU A 60 -0.01 11.26 0.12
N LEU A 61 0.54 10.09 0.38
CA LEU A 61 1.93 9.75 0.11
C LEU A 61 2.02 8.69 -0.98
N SER A 62 3.05 8.79 -1.81
CA SER A 62 3.43 7.75 -2.76
C SER A 62 4.67 7.03 -2.25
N LEU A 63 4.56 5.74 -1.97
CA LEU A 63 5.70 4.90 -1.66
C LEU A 63 6.20 4.24 -2.95
N LYS A 64 7.45 4.53 -3.29
CA LYS A 64 8.19 3.97 -4.41
C LYS A 64 9.31 3.09 -3.86
N SER A 65 9.64 2.02 -4.57
CA SER A 65 10.79 1.21 -4.26
C SER A 65 11.54 0.83 -5.53
N ARG A 66 12.87 0.88 -5.46
CA ARG A 66 13.75 0.57 -6.61
C ARG A 66 13.85 -0.91 -6.92
N VAL A 67 13.47 -1.77 -5.96
CA VAL A 67 13.62 -3.23 -6.04
C VAL A 67 12.28 -3.97 -6.14
N GLY A 68 11.17 -3.25 -6.32
CA GLY A 68 9.83 -3.82 -6.43
C GLY A 68 9.03 -3.66 -5.13
N PHE A 69 8.31 -4.68 -4.69
CA PHE A 69 7.49 -4.56 -3.50
C PHE A 69 8.37 -4.51 -2.23
N PRO A 70 8.14 -3.58 -1.28
CA PRO A 70 8.94 -3.49 -0.07
C PRO A 70 8.83 -4.78 0.73
N ASN A 71 9.94 -5.22 1.34
CA ASN A 71 9.87 -6.36 2.25
C ASN A 71 8.89 -6.06 3.40
N VAL A 72 8.26 -7.11 3.93
CA VAL A 72 7.18 -6.97 4.93
C VAL A 72 7.64 -6.30 6.22
N GLU A 73 8.88 -6.55 6.66
CA GLU A 73 9.41 -6.00 7.92
C GLU A 73 9.67 -4.50 7.81
N THR A 74 10.33 -4.07 6.73
CA THR A 74 10.59 -2.67 6.40
C THR A 74 9.27 -1.93 6.20
N PHE A 75 8.29 -2.53 5.52
CA PHE A 75 6.99 -1.90 5.34
C PHE A 75 6.24 -1.74 6.67
N LYS A 76 6.26 -2.75 7.56
CA LYS A 76 5.67 -2.64 8.91
C LYS A 76 6.34 -1.52 9.71
N LYS A 77 7.67 -1.45 9.74
CA LYS A 77 8.40 -0.37 10.43
C LYS A 77 8.05 1.02 9.89
N LEU A 78 7.86 1.15 8.57
CA LEU A 78 7.37 2.39 7.98
C LEU A 78 5.97 2.74 8.48
N LEU A 79 5.02 1.79 8.45
CA LEU A 79 3.66 2.03 8.93
C LEU A 79 3.63 2.37 10.42
N GLU A 80 4.43 1.70 11.25
CA GLU A 80 4.61 2.01 12.68
C GLU A 80 5.08 3.45 12.89
N CYS A 81 6.09 3.89 12.11
CA CYS A 81 6.59 5.26 12.15
C CYS A 81 5.46 6.25 11.80
N LEU A 82 4.77 6.06 10.68
CA LEU A 82 3.67 6.93 10.24
C LEU A 82 2.50 6.96 11.24
N LEU A 83 2.16 5.82 11.85
CA LEU A 83 1.08 5.69 12.84
C LEU A 83 1.41 6.33 14.20
N THR A 84 2.63 6.83 14.39
CA THR A 84 2.95 7.70 15.53
C THR A 84 2.18 9.02 15.45
N ASP A 85 2.00 9.54 14.23
CA ASP A 85 1.28 10.80 13.98
C ASP A 85 -0.14 10.58 13.46
N CYS A 86 -0.41 9.42 12.85
CA CYS A 86 -1.68 9.13 12.20
C CYS A 86 -2.59 8.29 13.10
N TRP A 87 -3.89 8.57 13.07
CA TRP A 87 -4.91 7.70 13.68
C TRP A 87 -5.01 6.36 12.95
N TYR A 88 -5.00 6.42 11.62
CA TYR A 88 -4.96 5.26 10.74
C TYR A 88 -4.38 5.64 9.38
N ILE A 89 -4.07 4.63 8.57
CA ILE A 89 -3.60 4.78 7.21
C ILE A 89 -4.47 3.90 6.31
N ASP A 90 -5.07 4.50 5.27
CA ASP A 90 -5.67 3.74 4.17
C ASP A 90 -4.56 3.46 3.15
N ILE A 91 -4.31 2.17 2.90
CA ILE A 91 -3.23 1.70 2.02
C ILE A 91 -3.84 1.21 0.73
N TYR A 92 -3.31 1.66 -0.40
CA TYR A 92 -3.72 1.23 -1.73
C TYR A 92 -2.52 0.65 -2.46
N TYR A 93 -2.63 -0.62 -2.84
CA TYR A 93 -1.65 -1.31 -3.68
C TYR A 93 -2.21 -1.41 -5.09
N CYS A 94 -1.54 -0.80 -6.06
CA CYS A 94 -1.89 -0.92 -7.46
C CYS A 94 -0.92 -1.88 -8.13
N PHE A 95 -1.39 -3.09 -8.42
CA PHE A 95 -0.66 -4.09 -9.19
C PHE A 95 -0.94 -3.90 -10.68
N ARG A 96 0.12 -3.72 -11.47
CA ARG A 96 0.07 -3.60 -12.93
C ARG A 96 0.88 -4.70 -13.59
N ASN A 97 0.60 -4.94 -14.87
CA ASN A 97 1.26 -5.95 -15.70
C ASN A 97 1.11 -7.38 -15.15
N ILE A 98 0.05 -7.63 -14.40
CA ILE A 98 -0.26 -8.96 -13.83
C ILE A 98 -1.33 -9.67 -14.66
N ASN A 99 -1.36 -11.01 -14.57
CA ASN A 99 -2.46 -11.80 -15.13
C ASN A 99 -3.72 -11.64 -14.27
N VAL A 100 -4.51 -10.59 -14.54
CA VAL A 100 -5.72 -10.26 -13.81
C VAL A 100 -6.72 -11.42 -13.82
N GLU A 101 -6.83 -12.16 -14.92
CA GLU A 101 -7.75 -13.28 -15.03
C GLU A 101 -7.38 -14.42 -14.07
N SER A 102 -6.09 -14.78 -14.02
CA SER A 102 -5.60 -15.81 -13.10
C SER A 102 -5.86 -15.42 -11.64
N VAL A 103 -5.50 -14.19 -11.28
CA VAL A 103 -5.70 -13.67 -9.92
C VAL A 103 -7.18 -13.57 -9.58
N ALA A 104 -8.02 -13.08 -10.49
CA ALA A 104 -9.45 -13.00 -10.29
C ALA A 104 -10.06 -14.39 -10.05
N LYS A 105 -9.68 -15.39 -10.85
CA LYS A 105 -10.11 -16.78 -10.64
C LYS A 105 -9.71 -17.32 -9.27
N GLU A 106 -8.47 -17.11 -8.84
CA GLU A 106 -8.01 -17.54 -7.51
C GLU A 106 -8.71 -16.85 -6.35
N LEU A 107 -9.09 -15.58 -6.55
CA LEU A 107 -9.84 -14.81 -5.57
C LEU A 107 -11.34 -15.06 -5.67
N GLY A 108 -11.80 -15.88 -6.62
CA GLY A 108 -13.22 -16.14 -6.88
C GLY A 108 -13.97 -14.88 -7.29
N LEU A 109 -13.40 -14.13 -8.23
CA LEU A 109 -13.93 -12.94 -8.90
C LEU A 109 -14.30 -13.30 -10.34
N HIS A 110 -15.31 -12.63 -10.88
CA HIS A 110 -15.70 -12.69 -12.28
C HIS A 110 -14.67 -12.01 -13.19
N LEU A 111 -14.42 -12.62 -14.34
CA LEU A 111 -13.32 -12.26 -15.24
C LEU A 111 -13.68 -11.13 -16.22
N ASN A 112 -14.97 -10.90 -16.46
CA ASN A 112 -15.46 -10.12 -17.62
C ASN A 112 -15.94 -8.71 -17.25
N SER A 113 -15.74 -8.28 -16.01
CA SER A 113 -16.20 -6.97 -15.55
C SER A 113 -15.30 -6.44 -14.44
N ASN A 114 -15.30 -5.12 -14.26
CA ASN A 114 -14.75 -4.55 -13.03
C ASN A 114 -15.57 -5.06 -11.86
N GLU A 115 -14.92 -5.69 -10.88
CA GLU A 115 -15.59 -6.22 -9.70
C GLU A 115 -14.88 -5.76 -8.44
N VAL A 116 -15.67 -5.52 -7.40
CA VAL A 116 -15.20 -5.19 -6.06
C VAL A 116 -15.55 -6.34 -5.12
N LYS A 117 -14.56 -6.93 -4.47
CA LYS A 117 -14.76 -7.97 -3.45
C LYS A 117 -14.14 -7.57 -2.14
N ARG A 118 -14.88 -7.79 -1.07
CA ARG A 118 -14.41 -7.59 0.30
C ARG A 118 -14.00 -8.93 0.88
N LEU A 119 -12.77 -9.00 1.37
CA LEU A 119 -12.18 -10.15 2.02
C LEU A 119 -11.93 -9.81 3.49
N LYS A 120 -12.25 -10.72 4.40
CA LYS A 120 -11.82 -10.62 5.79
C LYS A 120 -10.55 -11.44 5.98
N LEU A 121 -9.41 -10.78 6.21
CA LEU A 121 -8.15 -11.46 6.51
C LEU A 121 -7.53 -10.89 7.79
N GLY A 122 -7.25 -11.76 8.75
CA GLY A 122 -6.52 -11.39 9.96
C GLY A 122 -7.26 -10.46 10.92
N GLY A 123 -8.53 -10.14 10.68
CA GLY A 123 -9.29 -9.14 11.43
C GLY A 123 -9.56 -7.86 10.64
N SER A 124 -8.85 -7.64 9.52
CA SER A 124 -9.02 -6.49 8.63
C SER A 124 -9.97 -6.82 7.47
N GLU A 125 -10.80 -5.84 7.10
CA GLU A 125 -11.53 -5.85 5.84
C GLU A 125 -10.62 -5.31 4.72
N ILE A 126 -10.48 -6.09 3.66
CA ILE A 126 -9.63 -5.78 2.51
C ILE A 126 -10.53 -5.75 1.30
N GLN A 127 -10.45 -4.66 0.55
CA GLN A 127 -11.14 -4.50 -0.70
C GLN A 127 -10.19 -4.86 -1.84
N VAL A 128 -10.63 -5.72 -2.75
CA VAL A 128 -9.92 -6.06 -3.98
C VAL A 128 -10.79 -5.65 -5.14
N GLU A 129 -10.23 -4.86 -6.04
CA GLU A 129 -10.88 -4.37 -7.24
C GLU A 129 -10.11 -4.84 -8.47
N THR A 130 -10.81 -5.48 -9.40
CA THR A 130 -10.24 -5.91 -10.68
C THR A 130 -10.59 -4.93 -11.77
N TYR A 131 -9.62 -4.66 -12.64
CA TYR A 131 -9.79 -3.86 -13.85
C TYR A 131 -9.19 -4.62 -15.04
N PRO A 132 -9.89 -5.65 -15.56
CA PRO A 132 -9.36 -6.53 -16.60
C PRO A 132 -8.96 -5.78 -17.88
N ALA A 133 -9.76 -4.78 -18.29
CA ALA A 133 -9.55 -4.01 -19.52
C ALA A 133 -8.21 -3.25 -19.56
N VAL A 134 -7.64 -2.92 -18.40
CA VAL A 134 -6.35 -2.22 -18.29
C VAL A 134 -5.28 -3.07 -17.59
N GLY A 135 -5.56 -4.35 -17.32
CA GLY A 135 -4.61 -5.27 -16.70
C GLY A 135 -4.20 -4.86 -15.27
N ARG A 136 -5.14 -4.39 -14.45
CA ARG A 136 -4.84 -3.91 -13.08
C ARG A 136 -5.67 -4.60 -12.00
N ILE A 137 -5.06 -4.71 -10.82
CA ILE A 137 -5.78 -5.00 -9.57
C ILE A 137 -5.40 -3.96 -8.54
N ILE A 138 -6.40 -3.42 -7.87
CA ILE A 138 -6.22 -2.53 -6.71
C ILE A 138 -6.60 -3.31 -5.47
N VAL A 139 -5.70 -3.36 -4.51
CA VAL A 139 -5.99 -3.88 -3.17
C VAL A 139 -5.96 -2.71 -2.22
N SER A 140 -7.00 -2.52 -1.41
CA SER A 140 -7.03 -1.48 -0.39
C SER A 140 -7.49 -2.01 0.95
N HIS A 141 -6.94 -1.44 2.02
CA HIS A 141 -7.34 -1.75 3.40
C HIS A 141 -6.86 -0.66 4.35
N ARG A 142 -7.51 -0.58 5.52
CA ARG A 142 -7.17 0.35 6.59
C ARG A 142 -6.30 -0.34 7.64
N VAL A 143 -5.27 0.36 8.10
CA VAL A 143 -4.45 -0.07 9.23
C VAL A 143 -4.41 1.01 10.30
N GLY A 144 -4.73 0.65 11.54
CA GLY A 144 -4.41 1.43 12.74
C GLY A 144 -3.29 0.75 13.54
N SER A 145 -2.82 1.39 14.61
CA SER A 145 -1.69 0.87 15.42
C SER A 145 -1.94 -0.53 15.99
N LYS A 146 -3.20 -0.91 16.24
CA LYS A 146 -3.59 -2.26 16.72
C LYS A 146 -3.57 -3.33 15.63
N ASP A 147 -3.61 -2.93 14.36
CA ASP A 147 -3.82 -3.82 13.21
C ASP A 147 -2.55 -4.05 12.38
N ILE A 148 -1.40 -3.52 12.80
CA ILE A 148 -0.12 -3.65 12.08
C ILE A 148 0.27 -5.12 11.89
N GLY A 149 -0.08 -5.99 12.84
CA GLY A 149 0.12 -7.44 12.72
C GLY A 149 -0.64 -8.10 11.57
N CYS A 150 -1.68 -7.45 11.03
CA CYS A 150 -2.45 -7.98 9.90
C CYS A 150 -1.67 -7.88 8.58
N ILE A 151 -0.74 -6.92 8.45
CA ILE A 151 0.05 -6.69 7.22
C ILE A 151 0.76 -7.96 6.76
N GLU A 152 1.35 -8.70 7.69
CA GLU A 152 2.07 -9.94 7.39
C GLU A 152 1.14 -11.04 6.86
N LYS A 153 -0.08 -11.11 7.39
CA LYS A 153 -1.11 -12.04 6.90
C LYS A 153 -1.60 -11.64 5.51
N ILE A 154 -1.73 -10.34 5.23
CA ILE A 154 -2.11 -9.82 3.91
C ILE A 154 -1.02 -10.15 2.89
N TYR A 155 0.25 -9.86 3.21
CA TYR A 155 1.39 -10.18 2.35
C TYR A 155 1.46 -11.68 2.04
N SER A 156 1.42 -12.52 3.07
CA SER A 156 1.59 -13.97 2.90
C SER A 156 0.42 -14.67 2.21
N LYS A 157 -0.82 -14.20 2.37
CA LYS A 157 -2.01 -14.87 1.82
C LYS A 157 -2.55 -14.25 0.54
N LEU A 158 -2.43 -12.93 0.39
CA LEU A 158 -2.99 -12.21 -0.76
C LEU A 158 -1.90 -11.88 -1.77
N PHE A 159 -0.83 -11.19 -1.36
CA PHE A 159 0.21 -10.80 -2.34
C PHE A 159 0.99 -11.98 -2.86
N ARG A 160 1.16 -13.04 -2.05
CA ARG A 160 1.67 -14.30 -2.56
C ARG A 160 0.84 -14.81 -3.75
N LYS A 161 -0.49 -14.79 -3.69
CA LYS A 161 -1.36 -15.21 -4.80
C LYS A 161 -1.26 -14.28 -6.00
N ILE A 162 -1.21 -12.97 -5.75
CA ILE A 162 -1.12 -11.97 -6.82
C ILE A 162 0.24 -12.04 -7.54
N LEU A 163 1.34 -12.23 -6.81
CA LEU A 163 2.71 -12.15 -7.31
C LEU A 163 3.30 -13.51 -7.74
N ILE A 164 2.86 -14.65 -7.19
CA ILE A 164 3.38 -15.99 -7.59
C ILE A 164 2.80 -16.47 -8.92
N ASN A 165 1.64 -15.95 -9.34
CA ASN A 165 0.99 -16.36 -10.59
C ASN A 165 1.73 -15.96 -11.88
N GLU A 166 2.95 -15.42 -11.77
CA GLU A 166 3.89 -15.28 -12.89
C GLU A 166 4.84 -16.49 -13.07
N VAL A 167 5.01 -17.35 -12.06
CA VAL A 167 6.06 -18.39 -12.06
C VAL A 167 5.57 -19.74 -12.61
N SER A 168 4.26 -19.94 -12.77
CA SER A 168 3.68 -21.24 -13.16
C SER A 168 3.34 -21.40 -14.65
N GLN A 169 3.87 -20.54 -15.54
CA GLN A 169 3.73 -20.69 -16.99
C GLN A 169 5.06 -20.99 -17.70
N HIS A 170 5.93 -21.78 -17.07
CA HIS A 170 7.08 -22.41 -17.74
C HIS A 170 6.90 -23.92 -17.77
#